data_AF-A0A968LCS6-F1
#
_entry.id   AF-A0A968LCS6-F1
#
_cell.length_a   1.000
_cell.length_b   1.000
_cell.length_c   1.000
_cell.angle_alpha   90.00
_cell.angle_beta   90.00
_cell.angle_gamma   90.00
#
_symmetry.space_group_name_H-M   'P 1'
#
loop_
_entity.id
_entity.type
_entity.pdbx_description
1 polymer ?
#
loop_
_entity_poly.entity_id
_entity_poly.type
_entity_poly.pdbx_seq_one_letter_code
_entity_poly.pdbx_strand_id
1 'polypeptide(L)'
;MDNYLTTTNPDIVLLMLGTNDMDSSQSVSEIINSLGNIIDSIVEKLPDTKVLVSTVPPAGDGQRGTRVQKTEEYNQAIPGMVASKNSDNIRFVDMFSSNVPGHLTKQDITTPQNGDNGLHPTLEGYEKIASFWYEALNTLGTDQGTFSVDRDILVEIENLVGSAFNDTLVGDAGDNRINGNSGDDLIEGGNGADTLIGGGGADTFTYNSASAGQDLLTDFDRTQGDQFQISAAGFGGGLQAGVDLSGSVSSTGVFVSGNAPTALGSSANFLYDTATGLLSVDLDGARFPGA
;
A
#
# COMPACT_ATOMS: atom_id res chain seq x y z
N MET A 1 8.70 22.76 15.61
CA MET A 1 9.00 21.37 15.97
C MET A 1 8.49 21.07 17.38
N ASP A 2 9.05 21.73 18.40
CA ASP A 2 8.83 21.38 19.82
C ASP A 2 7.38 21.27 20.28
N ASN A 3 6.54 22.29 20.05
CA ASN A 3 5.13 22.21 20.48
C ASN A 3 4.37 21.09 19.75
N TYR A 4 4.67 20.86 18.46
CA TYR A 4 3.97 19.87 17.66
C TYR A 4 4.26 18.45 18.15
N LEU A 5 5.54 18.13 18.33
CA LEU A 5 5.99 16.82 18.83
C LEU A 5 5.33 16.46 20.17
N THR A 6 5.28 17.40 21.11
CA THR A 6 4.68 17.16 22.42
C THR A 6 3.15 17.08 22.38
N THR A 7 2.49 17.75 21.43
CA THR A 7 1.02 17.69 21.31
C THR A 7 0.54 16.47 20.54
N THR A 8 1.29 16.02 19.53
CA THR A 8 0.89 14.87 18.70
C THR A 8 1.40 13.55 19.25
N ASN A 9 2.45 13.56 20.09
CA ASN A 9 3.07 12.37 20.69
C ASN A 9 3.22 11.21 19.69
N PRO A 10 3.94 11.43 18.57
CA PRO A 10 3.99 10.47 17.48
C PRO A 10 4.73 9.19 17.87
N ASP A 11 4.25 8.03 17.45
CA ASP A 11 4.97 6.76 17.64
C ASP A 11 6.22 6.68 16.74
N ILE A 12 6.20 7.33 15.58
CA ILE A 12 7.29 7.34 14.60
C ILE A 12 7.58 8.76 14.13
N VAL A 13 8.86 9.10 14.04
CA VAL A 13 9.37 10.30 13.38
C VAL A 13 10.35 9.90 12.28
N LEU A 14 10.02 10.28 11.06
CA LEU A 14 10.88 10.16 9.89
C LEU A 14 11.68 11.46 9.70
N LEU A 15 13.00 11.36 9.78
CA LEU A 15 13.93 12.45 9.51
C LEU A 15 14.62 12.21 8.17
N MET A 16 14.10 12.88 7.15
CA MET A 16 14.62 12.85 5.78
C MET A 16 15.22 14.20 5.43
N LEU A 17 16.47 14.20 4.98
CA LEU A 17 17.10 15.36 4.35
C LEU A 17 17.04 15.20 2.84
N GLY A 18 16.76 16.31 2.15
CA GLY A 18 16.79 16.39 0.70
C GLY A 18 18.15 16.83 0.18
N THR A 19 18.34 16.73 -1.14
CA THR A 19 19.53 17.23 -1.82
C THR A 19 19.69 18.76 -1.71
N ASN A 20 18.61 19.48 -1.45
CA ASN A 20 18.60 20.92 -1.15
C ASN A 20 19.28 21.27 0.18
N ASP A 21 19.21 20.40 1.18
CA ASP A 21 19.87 20.61 2.48
C ASP A 21 21.41 20.58 2.34
N MET A 22 21.90 19.91 1.29
CA MET A 22 23.31 19.83 0.92
C MET A 22 23.82 21.08 0.19
N ASP A 23 22.95 22.03 -0.18
CA ASP A 23 23.36 23.30 -0.79
C ASP A 23 23.69 24.41 0.21
N SER A 24 23.57 24.12 1.51
CA SER A 24 23.87 25.10 2.53
C SER A 24 25.37 25.44 2.55
N SER A 25 25.70 26.59 3.15
CA SER A 25 27.09 26.95 3.46
C SER A 25 27.71 26.08 4.55
N GLN A 26 26.89 25.31 5.29
CA GLN A 26 27.33 24.43 6.37
C GLN A 26 28.14 23.25 5.81
N SER A 27 29.16 22.84 6.56
CA SER A 27 29.86 21.58 6.33
C SER A 27 28.95 20.39 6.65
N VAL A 28 29.27 19.21 6.09
CA VAL A 28 28.54 17.96 6.38
C VAL A 28 28.55 17.65 7.89
N SER A 29 29.68 17.89 8.56
CA SER A 29 29.79 17.69 10.02
C SER A 29 28.84 18.61 10.81
N GLU A 30 28.66 19.86 10.40
CA GLU A 30 27.71 20.78 11.03
C GLU A 30 26.26 20.35 10.82
N ILE A 31 25.92 19.84 9.62
CA ILE A 31 24.60 19.29 9.30
C ILE A 31 24.33 18.07 10.18
N ILE A 32 25.27 17.12 10.25
CA ILE A 32 25.16 15.90 11.06
C ILE A 32 25.05 16.23 12.56
N ASN A 33 25.82 17.19 13.06
CA ASN A 33 25.72 17.63 14.45
C ASN A 33 24.35 18.25 14.75
N SER A 34 23.84 19.08 13.83
CA SER A 34 22.52 19.70 13.98
C SER A 34 21.41 18.66 14.01
N LEU A 35 21.47 17.67 13.10
CA LEU A 35 20.55 16.54 13.07
C LEU A 35 20.65 15.69 14.35
N GLY A 36 21.88 15.45 14.83
CA GLY A 36 22.13 14.77 16.09
C GLY A 36 21.44 15.43 17.29
N ASN A 37 21.46 16.77 17.36
CA ASN A 37 20.78 17.53 18.41
C ASN A 37 19.25 17.47 18.28
N ILE A 38 18.72 17.43 17.05
CA ILE A 38 17.28 17.26 16.81
C ILE A 38 16.83 15.89 17.33
N ILE A 39 17.58 14.83 17.02
CA ILE A 39 17.29 13.48 17.49
C ILE A 39 17.31 13.42 19.02
N ASP A 40 18.31 14.01 19.67
CA ASP A 40 18.40 14.04 21.14
C ASP A 40 17.18 14.75 21.76
N SER A 41 16.76 15.87 21.17
CA SER A 41 15.57 16.62 21.62
C SER A 41 14.28 15.81 21.47
N ILE A 42 14.13 15.03 20.39
CA ILE A 42 12.96 14.15 20.19
C ILE A 42 12.95 13.08 21.28
N VAL A 43 14.05 12.36 21.46
CA VAL A 43 14.15 11.22 22.37
C VAL A 43 14.05 11.65 23.83
N GLU A 44 14.55 12.83 24.19
CA GLU A 44 14.39 13.40 25.54
C GLU A 44 12.92 13.68 25.87
N LYS A 45 12.15 14.17 24.89
CA LYS A 45 10.74 14.56 25.08
C LYS A 45 9.77 13.40 24.90
N LEU A 46 10.12 12.46 24.02
CA LEU A 46 9.28 11.37 23.58
C LEU A 46 10.10 10.06 23.62
N PRO A 47 10.32 9.49 24.83
CA PRO A 47 11.23 8.36 25.01
C PRO A 47 10.79 7.09 24.29
N ASP A 48 9.49 6.93 24.04
CA ASP A 48 8.91 5.76 23.38
C ASP A 48 8.85 5.92 21.85
N THR A 49 9.01 7.15 21.34
CA THR A 49 8.99 7.44 19.91
C THR A 49 10.18 6.81 19.20
N LYS A 50 9.87 6.21 18.06
CA LYS A 50 10.84 5.68 17.12
C LYS A 50 11.33 6.76 16.16
N VAL A 51 12.64 6.89 16.00
CA VAL A 51 13.26 7.87 15.10
C VAL A 51 13.99 7.16 13.98
N LEU A 52 13.55 7.38 12.75
CA LEU A 52 14.13 6.82 11.54
C LEU A 52 14.87 7.93 10.79
N VAL A 53 16.15 7.70 10.53
CA VAL A 53 17.02 8.67 9.86
C VAL A 53 17.49 8.07 8.55
N SER A 54 17.27 8.75 7.44
CA SER A 54 17.60 8.22 6.12
C SER A 54 18.91 8.75 5.56
N THR A 55 19.35 8.09 4.48
CA THR A 55 20.21 8.72 3.50
C THR A 55 19.55 9.96 2.88
N VAL A 56 20.34 10.82 2.27
CA VAL A 56 19.88 11.82 1.31
C VAL A 56 19.81 11.13 -0.07
N PRO A 57 18.71 11.29 -0.83
CA PRO A 57 18.61 10.82 -2.20
C PRO A 57 19.82 11.25 -3.05
N PRO A 58 20.30 10.43 -4.00
CA PRO A 58 21.51 10.73 -4.74
C PRO A 58 21.21 11.84 -5.76
N ALA A 59 22.12 12.79 -5.88
CA ALA A 59 22.04 13.85 -6.86
C ALA A 59 22.53 13.35 -8.24
N GLY A 60 21.89 13.79 -9.33
CA GLY A 60 22.24 13.36 -10.69
C GLY A 60 23.53 13.98 -11.24
N ASP A 61 24.12 13.37 -12.26
CA ASP A 61 25.43 13.77 -12.82
C ASP A 61 25.44 15.19 -13.46
N GLY A 62 24.27 15.76 -13.76
CA GLY A 62 24.10 17.16 -14.20
C GLY A 62 24.37 18.19 -13.10
N GLN A 63 24.42 17.75 -11.84
CA GLN A 63 24.66 18.55 -10.65
C GLN A 63 26.17 18.78 -10.45
N ARG A 64 26.76 19.69 -11.24
CA ARG A 64 28.19 20.02 -11.09
C ARG A 64 28.44 20.74 -9.76
N GLY A 65 29.19 20.15 -8.81
CA GLY A 65 29.79 20.88 -7.68
C GLY A 65 29.82 20.17 -6.32
N THR A 66 29.76 20.97 -5.25
CA THR A 66 29.87 20.56 -3.84
C THR A 66 28.67 19.77 -3.32
N ARG A 67 27.48 19.88 -3.94
CA ARG A 67 26.26 19.18 -3.48
C ARG A 67 26.37 17.66 -3.57
N VAL A 68 26.78 17.13 -4.74
CA VAL A 68 26.96 15.68 -4.93
C VAL A 68 27.98 15.14 -3.92
N GLN A 69 29.10 15.83 -3.78
CA GLN A 69 30.14 15.49 -2.82
C GLN A 69 29.59 15.50 -1.38
N LYS A 70 28.85 16.54 -0.99
CA LYS A 70 28.24 16.63 0.35
C LYS A 70 27.19 15.55 0.60
N THR A 71 26.38 15.20 -0.40
CA THR A 71 25.44 14.06 -0.33
C THR A 71 26.18 12.75 -0.07
N GLU A 72 27.26 12.49 -0.81
CA GLU A 72 28.09 11.28 -0.63
C GLU A 72 28.77 11.26 0.74
N GLU A 73 29.36 12.38 1.16
CA GLU A 73 29.98 12.54 2.48
C GLU A 73 28.96 12.36 3.62
N TYR A 74 27.76 12.95 3.49
CA TYR A 74 26.67 12.78 4.47
C TYR A 74 26.24 11.32 4.56
N ASN A 75 25.95 10.68 3.42
CA ASN A 75 25.49 9.29 3.36
C ASN A 75 26.53 8.30 3.92
N GLN A 76 27.82 8.62 3.80
CA GLN A 76 28.89 7.81 4.42
C GLN A 76 28.98 8.01 5.93
N ALA A 77 28.72 9.21 6.44
CA ALA A 77 28.92 9.55 7.84
C ALA A 77 27.69 9.30 8.73
N ILE A 78 26.48 9.41 8.17
CA ILE A 78 25.23 9.31 8.93
C ILE A 78 25.04 7.98 9.68
N PRO A 79 25.43 6.79 9.18
CA PRO A 79 25.25 5.54 9.92
C PRO A 79 26.05 5.53 11.22
N GLY A 80 27.26 6.11 11.18
CA GLY A 80 28.13 6.22 12.36
C GLY A 80 27.55 7.16 13.42
N MET A 81 26.95 8.30 13.00
CA MET A 81 26.27 9.20 13.93
C MET A 81 25.08 8.51 14.59
N VAL A 82 24.22 7.84 13.82
CA VAL A 82 23.07 7.11 14.38
C VAL A 82 23.52 6.02 15.35
N ALA A 83 24.53 5.22 14.98
CA ALA A 83 25.09 4.21 15.86
C ALA A 83 25.64 4.80 17.17
N SER A 84 26.23 6.01 17.12
CA SER A 84 26.76 6.68 18.31
C SER A 84 25.69 7.05 19.35
N LYS A 85 24.41 7.10 18.97
CA LYS A 85 23.30 7.36 19.90
C LYS A 85 23.01 6.17 20.82
N ASN A 86 23.49 4.97 20.47
CA ASN A 86 23.37 3.75 21.29
C ASN A 86 21.95 3.51 21.83
N SER A 87 20.95 3.64 20.95
CA SER A 87 19.52 3.53 21.30
C SER A 87 18.81 2.56 20.37
N ASP A 88 17.94 1.73 20.94
CA ASP A 88 17.08 0.85 20.19
C ASP A 88 15.90 1.56 19.51
N ASN A 89 15.63 2.81 19.88
CA ASN A 89 14.56 3.60 19.29
C ASN A 89 15.02 4.43 18.09
N ILE A 90 16.32 4.46 17.79
CA ILE A 90 16.88 5.24 16.69
C ILE A 90 17.47 4.27 15.66
N ARG A 91 17.07 4.39 14.40
CA ARG A 91 17.54 3.52 13.32
C ARG A 91 17.94 4.34 12.11
N PHE A 92 19.03 3.91 11.48
CA PHE A 92 19.42 4.40 10.17
C PHE A 92 18.76 3.52 9.11
N VAL A 93 18.21 4.15 8.08
CA VAL A 93 17.56 3.48 6.96
C VAL A 93 18.29 3.87 5.68
N ASP A 94 18.97 2.90 5.08
CA ASP A 94 19.67 3.09 3.82
C ASP A 94 18.71 2.87 2.64
N MET A 95 18.26 3.97 2.04
CA MET A 95 17.36 3.93 0.88
C MET A 95 17.98 3.29 -0.37
N PHE A 96 19.29 3.03 -0.38
CA PHE A 96 20.01 2.41 -1.49
C PHE A 96 20.44 0.99 -1.21
N SER A 97 20.20 0.47 0.00
CA SER A 97 20.65 -0.86 0.33
C SER A 97 19.87 -1.88 -0.51
N SER A 98 20.57 -2.63 -1.35
CA SER A 98 19.98 -3.71 -2.16
C SER A 98 19.34 -4.81 -1.32
N ASN A 99 19.56 -4.80 0.00
CA ASN A 99 18.96 -5.73 0.95
C ASN A 99 17.56 -5.30 1.39
N VAL A 100 17.08 -4.12 0.99
CA VAL A 100 15.73 -3.63 1.26
C VAL A 100 14.91 -3.70 -0.03
N PRO A 101 13.76 -4.40 -0.04
CA PRO A 101 12.83 -4.36 -1.17
C PRO A 101 12.46 -2.92 -1.54
N GLY A 102 12.41 -2.62 -2.83
CA GLY A 102 12.10 -1.25 -3.30
C GLY A 102 13.23 -0.23 -3.16
N HIS A 103 14.49 -0.65 -2.93
CA HIS A 103 15.63 0.26 -2.88
C HIS A 103 15.71 1.19 -4.08
N LEU A 104 16.12 2.43 -3.82
CA LEU A 104 16.26 3.47 -4.83
C LEU A 104 17.56 3.27 -5.62
N THR A 105 17.53 3.67 -6.89
CA THR A 105 18.69 3.86 -7.75
C THR A 105 18.87 5.35 -8.05
N LYS A 106 20.03 5.72 -8.61
CA LYS A 106 20.21 7.10 -9.11
C LYS A 106 19.15 7.47 -10.14
N GLN A 107 18.80 6.53 -11.01
CA GLN A 107 17.88 6.77 -12.12
C GLN A 107 16.44 7.00 -11.64
N ASP A 108 16.04 6.42 -10.51
CA ASP A 108 14.72 6.62 -9.91
C ASP A 108 14.48 8.07 -9.48
N ILE A 109 15.55 8.80 -9.18
CA ILE A 109 15.47 10.17 -8.68
C ILE A 109 15.84 11.20 -9.74
N THR A 110 16.71 10.85 -10.71
CA THR A 110 17.37 11.85 -11.57
C THR A 110 16.89 11.87 -13.02
N THR A 111 15.92 11.04 -13.41
CA THR A 111 15.38 11.04 -14.78
C THR A 111 14.43 12.21 -14.96
N PRO A 112 14.68 13.24 -15.79
CA PRO A 112 13.77 14.37 -15.90
C PRO A 112 12.49 13.97 -16.64
N GLN A 113 11.32 14.24 -16.08
CA GLN A 113 10.16 14.57 -16.90
C GLN A 113 10.13 16.09 -17.12
N ASN A 114 9.88 16.53 -18.36
CA ASN A 114 9.52 17.91 -18.69
C ASN A 114 10.57 19.01 -18.44
N GLY A 115 11.86 18.71 -18.55
CA GLY A 115 12.91 19.75 -18.54
C GLY A 115 13.29 20.29 -17.15
N ASP A 116 12.95 19.55 -16.09
CA ASP A 116 13.54 19.76 -14.76
C ASP A 116 15.05 19.49 -14.82
N ASN A 117 15.83 20.22 -14.04
CA ASN A 117 17.30 20.13 -14.00
C ASN A 117 17.80 18.92 -13.17
N GLY A 118 16.91 17.98 -12.85
CA GLY A 118 17.19 16.80 -12.04
C GLY A 118 17.50 17.14 -10.58
N LEU A 119 16.99 18.26 -10.07
CA LEU A 119 17.11 18.64 -8.66
C LEU A 119 16.09 17.94 -7.76
N HIS A 120 14.88 17.70 -8.28
CA HIS A 120 13.81 17.05 -7.56
C HIS A 120 13.57 15.65 -8.12
N PRO A 121 13.19 14.68 -7.27
CA PRO A 121 12.58 13.45 -7.75
C PRO A 121 11.42 13.78 -8.70
N THR A 122 11.25 12.99 -9.77
CA THR A 122 10.01 13.03 -10.54
C THR A 122 8.83 12.55 -9.71
N LEU A 123 7.62 12.67 -10.26
CA LEU A 123 6.45 12.00 -9.68
C LEU A 123 6.74 10.51 -9.40
N GLU A 124 7.28 9.79 -10.39
CA GLU A 124 7.70 8.40 -10.25
C GLU A 124 8.79 8.22 -9.17
N GLY A 125 9.73 9.17 -9.06
CA GLY A 125 10.75 9.15 -8.02
C GLY A 125 10.19 9.34 -6.60
N TYR A 126 9.19 10.22 -6.43
CA TYR A 126 8.48 10.37 -5.17
C TYR A 126 7.64 9.13 -4.83
N GLU A 127 6.99 8.53 -5.82
CA GLU A 127 6.26 7.27 -5.65
C GLU A 127 7.21 6.17 -5.16
N LYS A 128 8.39 6.01 -5.77
CA LYS A 128 9.41 5.04 -5.35
C LYS A 128 9.96 5.31 -3.94
N ILE A 129 10.18 6.59 -3.58
CA ILE A 129 10.54 6.95 -2.19
C ILE A 129 9.45 6.52 -1.22
N ALA A 130 8.17 6.75 -1.55
CA ALA A 130 7.05 6.33 -0.73
C ALA A 130 6.97 4.79 -0.62
N SER A 131 7.14 4.06 -1.73
CA SER A 131 7.22 2.59 -1.75
C SER A 131 8.31 2.08 -0.82
N PHE A 132 9.51 2.66 -0.94
CA PHE A 132 10.64 2.27 -0.13
C PHE A 132 10.33 2.41 1.36
N TRP A 133 9.72 3.52 1.77
CA TRP A 133 9.39 3.73 3.19
C TRP A 133 8.32 2.79 3.69
N TYR A 134 7.32 2.47 2.88
CA TYR A 134 6.32 1.47 3.22
C TYR A 134 6.99 0.11 3.47
N GLU A 135 7.84 -0.35 2.56
CA GLU A 135 8.54 -1.64 2.68
C GLU A 135 9.57 -1.65 3.82
N ALA A 136 10.32 -0.56 3.99
CA ALA A 136 11.30 -0.43 5.06
C ALA A 136 10.63 -0.45 6.44
N LEU A 137 9.47 0.22 6.59
CA LEU A 137 8.70 0.18 7.84
C LEU A 137 8.15 -1.23 8.13
N ASN A 138 7.64 -1.92 7.11
CA ASN A 138 7.21 -3.31 7.24
C ASN A 138 8.37 -4.23 7.68
N THR A 139 9.52 -4.14 7.00
CA THR A 139 10.68 -5.00 7.26
C THR A 139 11.31 -4.70 8.63
N LEU A 140 11.41 -3.43 9.02
CA LEU A 140 11.89 -3.04 10.35
C LEU A 140 10.98 -3.57 11.46
N GLY A 141 9.69 -3.78 11.17
CA GLY A 141 8.75 -4.44 12.07
C GLY A 141 8.88 -5.95 12.15
N THR A 142 9.37 -6.62 11.10
CA THR A 142 9.50 -8.08 11.08
C THR A 142 10.86 -8.59 11.59
N ASP A 143 11.95 -7.85 11.37
CA ASP A 143 13.30 -8.43 11.44
C ASP A 143 14.18 -7.99 12.63
N GLN A 144 13.72 -7.08 13.51
CA GLN A 144 14.52 -6.59 14.66
C GLN A 144 13.78 -6.53 16.01
N GLY A 145 12.58 -7.12 16.11
CA GLY A 145 11.90 -7.41 17.39
C GLY A 145 11.63 -6.22 18.33
N THR A 146 11.79 -4.97 17.88
CA THR A 146 11.69 -3.76 18.71
C THR A 146 10.92 -2.61 18.04
N PHE A 147 10.46 -2.79 16.80
CA PHE A 147 9.78 -1.77 15.99
C PHE A 147 8.41 -2.28 15.50
N SER A 148 7.51 -2.65 16.42
CA SER A 148 6.10 -2.81 16.01
C SER A 148 5.58 -1.44 15.64
N VAL A 149 5.33 -1.21 14.35
CA VAL A 149 4.48 -0.11 13.93
C VAL A 149 3.06 -0.62 14.06
N ASP A 150 2.30 -0.05 15.00
CA ASP A 150 0.90 -0.44 15.14
C ASP A 150 0.17 0.02 13.87
N ARG A 151 -0.43 -0.94 13.16
CA ARG A 151 -1.28 -0.62 12.01
C ARG A 151 -2.54 0.02 12.56
N ASP A 152 -2.86 1.21 12.08
CA ASP A 152 -4.16 1.81 12.33
C ASP A 152 -5.24 0.89 11.76
N ILE A 153 -6.15 0.42 12.63
CA ILE A 153 -7.38 -0.23 12.20
C ILE A 153 -8.44 0.86 12.15
N LEU A 154 -8.73 1.33 10.95
CA LEU A 154 -9.84 2.25 10.70
C LEU A 154 -11.12 1.43 10.52
N VAL A 155 -12.13 1.70 11.33
CA VAL A 155 -13.46 1.06 11.25
C VAL A 155 -14.49 2.10 10.83
N GLU A 156 -15.62 1.64 10.26
CA GLU A 156 -16.73 2.51 9.83
C GLU A 156 -16.37 3.49 8.70
N ILE A 157 -15.45 3.10 7.79
CA ILE A 157 -15.08 3.91 6.62
C ILE A 157 -15.95 3.51 5.42
N GLU A 158 -16.84 4.42 5.02
CA GLU A 158 -17.76 4.23 3.89
C GLU A 158 -17.10 4.52 2.52
N ASN A 159 -15.98 5.27 2.51
CA ASN A 159 -15.23 5.60 1.29
C ASN A 159 -13.74 5.28 1.49
N LEU A 160 -13.31 4.16 0.95
CA LEU A 160 -11.94 3.65 1.07
C LEU A 160 -11.23 3.78 -0.27
N VAL A 161 -10.03 4.37 -0.25
CA VAL A 161 -9.16 4.50 -1.42
C VAL A 161 -7.78 3.97 -1.03
N GLY A 162 -7.35 2.92 -1.73
CA GLY A 162 -6.06 2.29 -1.63
C GLY A 162 -4.92 3.14 -2.20
N SER A 163 -3.73 2.62 -2.04
CA SER A 163 -2.46 3.18 -2.49
C SER A 163 -2.18 2.77 -3.95
N ALA A 164 -0.91 2.83 -4.39
CA ALA A 164 -0.51 2.29 -5.69
C ALA A 164 0.21 0.94 -5.54
N PHE A 165 0.06 0.30 -4.38
CA PHE A 165 0.66 -0.97 -3.99
C PHE A 165 -0.44 -1.97 -3.69
N ASN A 166 -0.04 -3.24 -3.56
CA ASN A 166 -0.92 -4.32 -3.18
C ASN A 166 -1.52 -4.08 -1.79
N ASP A 167 -2.78 -3.69 -1.76
CA ASP A 167 -3.52 -3.38 -0.56
C ASP A 167 -4.43 -4.53 -0.11
N THR A 168 -4.85 -4.48 1.15
CA THR A 168 -5.96 -5.30 1.66
C THR A 168 -7.03 -4.36 2.17
N LEU A 169 -8.13 -4.27 1.42
CA LEU A 169 -9.21 -3.32 1.62
C LEU A 169 -10.47 -4.08 2.03
N VAL A 170 -10.97 -3.80 3.24
CA VAL A 170 -12.13 -4.49 3.81
C VAL A 170 -13.15 -3.44 4.25
N GLY A 171 -14.35 -3.48 3.66
CA GLY A 171 -15.49 -2.69 4.06
C GLY A 171 -16.18 -3.23 5.31
N ASP A 172 -17.22 -2.53 5.76
CA ASP A 172 -17.94 -2.87 6.99
C ASP A 172 -19.26 -3.60 6.68
N ALA A 173 -20.34 -3.25 7.39
CA ALA A 173 -21.66 -3.83 7.13
C ALA A 173 -22.62 -2.87 6.43
N GLY A 174 -22.16 -1.65 6.13
CA GLY A 174 -22.90 -0.63 5.38
C GLY A 174 -22.63 -0.70 3.88
N ASP A 175 -23.18 0.24 3.12
CA ASP A 175 -22.89 0.33 1.68
C ASP A 175 -21.55 1.05 1.50
N ASN A 176 -20.48 0.32 1.16
CA ASN A 176 -19.14 0.86 1.03
C ASN A 176 -18.78 1.19 -0.43
N ARG A 177 -17.95 2.21 -0.61
CA ARG A 177 -17.24 2.47 -1.87
C ARG A 177 -15.74 2.24 -1.66
N ILE A 178 -15.20 1.22 -2.31
CA ILE A 178 -13.81 0.81 -2.17
C ILE A 178 -13.10 0.92 -3.53
N ASN A 179 -11.94 1.57 -3.57
CA ASN A 179 -11.11 1.72 -4.77
C ASN A 179 -9.66 1.34 -4.49
N GLY A 180 -9.16 0.28 -5.13
CA GLY A 180 -7.79 -0.23 -5.01
C GLY A 180 -6.71 0.66 -5.64
N ASN A 181 -7.07 1.41 -6.70
CA ASN A 181 -6.18 2.21 -7.54
C ASN A 181 -5.16 1.40 -8.35
N SER A 182 -3.99 1.06 -7.81
CA SER A 182 -2.98 0.32 -8.57
C SER A 182 -2.28 -0.67 -7.67
N GLY A 183 -1.75 -1.75 -8.25
CA GLY A 183 -1.21 -2.87 -7.48
C GLY A 183 -2.13 -4.08 -7.59
N ASP A 184 -1.68 -5.22 -7.08
CA ASP A 184 -2.51 -6.42 -7.03
C ASP A 184 -3.27 -6.43 -5.69
N ASP A 185 -4.51 -5.93 -5.70
CA ASP A 185 -5.26 -5.66 -4.48
C ASP A 185 -6.12 -6.84 -4.02
N LEU A 186 -6.33 -6.95 -2.70
CA LEU A 186 -7.32 -7.82 -2.09
C LEU A 186 -8.49 -6.96 -1.58
N ILE A 187 -9.66 -7.09 -2.20
CA ILE A 187 -10.83 -6.25 -1.91
C ILE A 187 -11.99 -7.09 -1.39
N GLU A 188 -12.48 -6.79 -0.18
CA GLU A 188 -13.69 -7.37 0.42
C GLU A 188 -14.68 -6.24 0.74
N GLY A 189 -15.85 -6.25 0.10
CA GLY A 189 -16.91 -5.25 0.35
C GLY A 189 -17.49 -5.34 1.76
N GLY A 190 -17.69 -6.57 2.25
CA GLY A 190 -18.33 -6.82 3.54
C GLY A 190 -19.80 -7.22 3.37
N ASN A 191 -20.69 -6.74 4.24
CA ASN A 191 -22.13 -6.81 3.99
C ASN A 191 -22.59 -5.45 3.48
N GLY A 192 -23.74 -5.38 2.79
CA GLY A 192 -24.22 -4.13 2.19
C GLY A 192 -24.15 -4.19 0.67
N ALA A 193 -24.62 -3.14 0.01
CA ALA A 193 -24.54 -3.04 -1.45
C ALA A 193 -23.33 -2.19 -1.83
N ASP A 194 -22.20 -2.84 -2.11
CA ASP A 194 -20.93 -2.16 -2.24
C ASP A 194 -20.61 -1.73 -3.67
N THR A 195 -19.78 -0.69 -3.83
CA THR A 195 -19.15 -0.35 -5.12
C THR A 195 -17.66 -0.59 -5.02
N LEU A 196 -17.16 -1.59 -5.74
CA LEU A 196 -15.78 -2.04 -5.70
C LEU A 196 -15.09 -1.68 -7.01
N ILE A 197 -13.89 -1.13 -6.90
CA ILE A 197 -13.04 -0.71 -8.03
C ILE A 197 -11.67 -1.31 -7.77
N GLY A 198 -11.20 -2.17 -8.67
CA GLY A 198 -9.87 -2.78 -8.56
C GLY A 198 -8.79 -1.76 -8.91
N GLY A 199 -8.97 -1.12 -10.06
CA GLY A 199 -8.00 -0.20 -10.62
C GLY A 199 -7.09 -0.92 -11.60
N GLY A 200 -5.77 -0.76 -11.46
CA GLY A 200 -4.79 -1.37 -12.33
C GLY A 200 -3.95 -2.42 -11.62
N GLY A 201 -3.96 -3.65 -12.10
CA GLY A 201 -3.22 -4.76 -11.49
C GLY A 201 -4.01 -6.05 -11.58
N ALA A 202 -3.53 -7.11 -10.94
CA ALA A 202 -4.25 -8.38 -10.86
C ALA A 202 -5.04 -8.45 -9.55
N ASP A 203 -6.27 -7.97 -9.56
CA ASP A 203 -7.04 -7.78 -8.34
C ASP A 203 -7.82 -9.03 -7.91
N THR A 204 -8.00 -9.21 -6.60
CA THR A 204 -8.74 -10.32 -6.00
C THR A 204 -9.92 -9.79 -5.18
N PHE A 205 -11.12 -9.93 -5.74
CA PHE A 205 -12.37 -9.58 -5.06
C PHE A 205 -12.86 -10.76 -4.23
N THR A 206 -12.91 -10.60 -2.90
CA THR A 206 -13.14 -11.68 -1.95
C THR A 206 -14.54 -11.65 -1.35
N TYR A 207 -15.17 -12.82 -1.34
CA TYR A 207 -16.50 -13.05 -0.76
C TYR A 207 -16.43 -14.10 0.33
N ASN A 208 -16.53 -13.65 1.58
CA ASN A 208 -16.34 -14.50 2.75
C ASN A 208 -17.63 -15.00 3.41
N SER A 209 -18.81 -14.54 3.00
CA SER A 209 -20.07 -14.97 3.62
C SER A 209 -21.29 -14.86 2.70
N ALA A 210 -22.32 -15.65 3.01
CA ALA A 210 -23.63 -15.57 2.38
C ALA A 210 -24.45 -14.32 2.73
N SER A 211 -23.99 -13.52 3.71
CA SER A 211 -24.60 -12.24 4.06
C SER A 211 -23.98 -11.05 3.33
N ALA A 212 -22.91 -11.27 2.54
CA ALA A 212 -22.43 -10.28 1.59
C ALA A 212 -23.59 -9.83 0.70
N GLY A 213 -23.74 -8.52 0.52
CA GLY A 213 -24.87 -8.01 -0.23
C GLY A 213 -24.61 -8.07 -1.73
N GLN A 214 -25.21 -7.13 -2.47
CA GLN A 214 -25.11 -7.09 -3.92
C GLN A 214 -24.12 -6.00 -4.31
N ASP A 215 -22.98 -6.41 -4.86
CA ASP A 215 -21.88 -5.50 -5.12
C ASP A 215 -21.78 -5.17 -6.59
N LEU A 216 -21.34 -3.95 -6.86
CA LEU A 216 -21.06 -3.42 -8.17
C LEU A 216 -19.55 -3.32 -8.36
N LEU A 217 -18.99 -4.17 -9.21
CA LEU A 217 -17.61 -4.05 -9.69
C LEU A 217 -17.60 -3.22 -10.96
N THR A 218 -16.93 -2.06 -10.92
CA THR A 218 -17.03 -1.11 -12.04
C THR A 218 -16.02 -1.32 -13.17
N ASP A 219 -14.94 -2.06 -12.92
CA ASP A 219 -13.78 -2.14 -13.82
C ASP A 219 -13.13 -3.53 -13.94
N PHE A 220 -13.77 -4.58 -13.42
CA PHE A 220 -13.25 -5.95 -13.46
C PHE A 220 -12.71 -6.37 -14.84
N ASP A 221 -11.41 -6.65 -14.91
CA ASP A 221 -10.68 -6.92 -16.15
C ASP A 221 -9.82 -8.19 -16.04
N ARG A 222 -10.35 -9.29 -16.59
CA ARG A 222 -9.62 -10.58 -16.68
C ARG A 222 -8.31 -10.50 -17.47
N THR A 223 -8.13 -9.48 -18.31
CA THR A 223 -6.88 -9.31 -19.06
C THR A 223 -5.76 -8.75 -18.21
N GLN A 224 -6.09 -8.06 -17.11
CA GLN A 224 -5.12 -7.59 -16.11
C GLN A 224 -4.79 -8.65 -15.07
N GLY A 225 -5.70 -9.60 -14.85
CA GLY A 225 -5.49 -10.73 -13.94
C GLY A 225 -6.59 -10.87 -12.90
N ASP A 226 -7.62 -10.02 -12.97
CA ASP A 226 -8.67 -9.96 -11.97
C ASP A 226 -9.39 -11.28 -11.78
N GLN A 227 -9.61 -11.60 -10.51
CA GLN A 227 -10.24 -12.82 -10.08
C GLN A 227 -11.17 -12.60 -8.90
N PHE A 228 -12.08 -13.56 -8.74
CA PHE A 228 -12.93 -13.66 -7.57
C PHE A 228 -12.39 -14.76 -6.66
N GLN A 229 -12.29 -14.48 -5.38
CA GLN A 229 -12.02 -15.48 -4.35
C GLN A 229 -13.26 -15.67 -3.48
N ILE A 230 -13.71 -16.92 -3.32
CA ILE A 230 -14.93 -17.23 -2.57
C ILE A 230 -14.59 -18.23 -1.46
N SER A 231 -14.92 -17.88 -0.21
CA SER A 231 -14.64 -18.72 0.95
C SER A 231 -15.61 -19.89 1.04
N ALA A 232 -15.15 -21.12 0.77
CA ALA A 232 -15.97 -22.32 0.95
C ALA A 232 -16.60 -22.40 2.36
N ALA A 233 -15.85 -22.04 3.40
CA ALA A 233 -16.35 -22.06 4.78
C ALA A 233 -17.46 -21.02 5.02
N GLY A 234 -17.33 -19.84 4.42
CA GLY A 234 -18.34 -18.77 4.43
C GLY A 234 -19.70 -19.17 3.85
N PHE A 235 -19.69 -20.19 2.99
CA PHE A 235 -20.86 -20.76 2.32
C PHE A 235 -21.11 -22.22 2.76
N GLY A 236 -20.80 -22.56 4.01
CA GLY A 236 -21.18 -23.84 4.63
C GLY A 236 -20.33 -25.05 4.20
N GLY A 237 -19.18 -24.83 3.57
CA GLY A 237 -18.19 -25.85 3.20
C GLY A 237 -18.50 -26.62 1.91
N GLY A 238 -19.54 -26.22 1.17
CA GLY A 238 -20.03 -26.95 -0.01
C GLY A 238 -19.42 -26.55 -1.37
N LEU A 239 -18.53 -25.55 -1.41
CA LEU A 239 -17.93 -25.08 -2.66
C LEU A 239 -16.79 -26.00 -3.11
N GLN A 240 -16.77 -26.38 -4.40
CA GLN A 240 -15.70 -27.20 -5.01
C GLN A 240 -14.82 -26.35 -5.92
N ALA A 241 -13.51 -26.36 -5.70
CA ALA A 241 -12.53 -25.67 -6.54
C ALA A 241 -12.36 -26.37 -7.90
N GLY A 242 -12.14 -25.61 -8.99
CA GLY A 242 -11.78 -26.15 -10.31
C GLY A 242 -12.93 -26.59 -11.21
N VAL A 243 -14.16 -26.16 -10.93
CA VAL A 243 -15.29 -26.35 -11.85
C VAL A 243 -15.31 -25.21 -12.87
N ASP A 244 -15.13 -25.54 -14.15
CA ASP A 244 -15.15 -24.56 -15.25
C ASP A 244 -16.58 -24.02 -15.46
N LEU A 245 -16.68 -22.69 -15.48
CA LEU A 245 -17.92 -21.94 -15.35
C LEU A 245 -18.49 -21.75 -16.76
N SER A 246 -19.15 -22.82 -17.21
CA SER A 246 -19.25 -23.19 -18.63
C SER A 246 -19.87 -22.14 -19.56
N GLY A 247 -19.41 -22.15 -20.81
CA GLY A 247 -20.18 -21.71 -21.98
C GLY A 247 -21.32 -22.65 -22.40
N SER A 248 -21.69 -23.68 -21.61
CA SER A 248 -22.92 -24.46 -21.79
C SER A 248 -23.22 -25.41 -20.60
N VAL A 249 -24.31 -25.10 -19.91
CA VAL A 249 -25.08 -25.70 -18.81
C VAL A 249 -24.71 -27.11 -18.22
N SER A 250 -24.66 -27.10 -16.88
CA SER A 250 -24.95 -28.18 -15.88
C SER A 250 -23.79 -28.99 -15.29
N SER A 251 -23.35 -28.59 -14.09
CA SER A 251 -23.60 -29.32 -12.82
C SER A 251 -22.94 -28.61 -11.61
N THR A 252 -23.79 -28.15 -10.68
CA THR A 252 -23.52 -27.71 -9.29
C THR A 252 -22.38 -26.70 -9.07
N GLY A 253 -22.77 -25.43 -8.89
CA GLY A 253 -21.89 -24.29 -8.59
C GLY A 253 -21.55 -23.51 -9.86
N VAL A 254 -22.52 -22.74 -10.37
CA VAL A 254 -22.35 -22.01 -11.63
C VAL A 254 -22.10 -20.54 -11.34
N PHE A 255 -20.95 -20.03 -11.77
CA PHE A 255 -20.74 -18.61 -12.03
C PHE A 255 -21.28 -18.34 -13.43
N VAL A 256 -22.27 -17.48 -13.56
CA VAL A 256 -22.76 -17.03 -14.87
C VAL A 256 -22.18 -15.65 -15.11
N SER A 257 -21.26 -15.53 -16.07
CA SER A 257 -20.89 -14.24 -16.66
C SER A 257 -21.55 -14.05 -18.01
N GLY A 258 -22.41 -13.04 -18.13
CA GLY A 258 -23.05 -12.66 -19.39
C GLY A 258 -24.13 -11.60 -19.25
N ASN A 259 -24.62 -11.09 -20.38
CA ASN A 259 -25.79 -10.20 -20.45
C ASN A 259 -27.07 -11.01 -20.20
N ALA A 260 -27.80 -10.75 -19.11
CA ALA A 260 -29.07 -11.42 -18.73
C ALA A 260 -28.95 -12.92 -18.39
N PRO A 261 -28.38 -13.27 -17.22
CA PRO A 261 -28.24 -14.66 -16.79
C PRO A 261 -29.58 -15.29 -16.34
N THR A 262 -29.79 -16.58 -16.66
CA THR A 262 -31.01 -17.34 -16.29
C THR A 262 -30.85 -18.03 -14.94
N ALA A 263 -31.91 -18.13 -14.10
CA ALA A 263 -31.84 -18.91 -12.85
C ALA A 263 -31.56 -20.40 -13.09
N LEU A 264 -30.78 -20.98 -12.17
CA LEU A 264 -30.45 -22.40 -12.15
C LEU A 264 -30.67 -23.03 -10.78
N GLY A 265 -31.84 -23.65 -10.58
CA GLY A 265 -32.07 -24.72 -9.61
C GLY A 265 -31.80 -24.42 -8.13
N SER A 266 -31.94 -25.43 -7.26
CA SER A 266 -32.00 -25.32 -5.79
C SER A 266 -30.65 -25.21 -5.06
N SER A 267 -29.64 -24.55 -5.63
CA SER A 267 -28.30 -24.39 -5.05
C SER A 267 -27.86 -22.93 -5.07
N ALA A 268 -26.98 -22.53 -4.15
CA ALA A 268 -26.42 -21.17 -4.13
C ALA A 268 -25.64 -20.87 -5.43
N ASN A 269 -26.06 -19.85 -6.17
CA ASN A 269 -25.44 -19.41 -7.41
C ASN A 269 -24.73 -18.06 -7.20
N PHE A 270 -23.51 -17.92 -7.72
CA PHE A 270 -22.85 -16.62 -7.84
C PHE A 270 -23.07 -16.09 -9.25
N LEU A 271 -23.52 -14.86 -9.36
CA LEU A 271 -23.98 -14.28 -10.60
C LEU A 271 -23.24 -12.98 -10.87
N TYR A 272 -22.41 -12.95 -11.92
CA TYR A 272 -21.70 -11.73 -12.33
C TYR A 272 -22.22 -11.24 -13.69
N ASP A 273 -23.05 -10.19 -13.69
CA ASP A 273 -23.48 -9.58 -14.94
C ASP A 273 -22.36 -8.66 -15.48
N THR A 274 -21.67 -9.11 -16.52
CA THR A 274 -20.52 -8.39 -17.11
C THR A 274 -20.90 -7.09 -17.82
N ALA A 275 -22.17 -6.85 -18.11
CA ALA A 275 -22.61 -5.62 -18.76
C ALA A 275 -22.95 -4.54 -17.75
N THR A 276 -23.39 -4.94 -16.55
CA THR A 276 -23.71 -4.01 -15.47
C THR A 276 -22.64 -3.95 -14.39
N GLY A 277 -21.73 -4.92 -14.32
CA GLY A 277 -20.73 -5.05 -13.26
C GLY A 277 -21.28 -5.67 -11.96
N LEU A 278 -22.52 -6.16 -11.98
CA LEU A 278 -23.21 -6.59 -10.77
C LEU A 278 -22.83 -8.01 -10.38
N LEU A 279 -22.25 -8.19 -9.20
CA LEU A 279 -22.05 -9.49 -8.57
C LEU A 279 -23.12 -9.72 -7.50
N SER A 280 -23.80 -10.86 -7.55
CA SER A 280 -24.81 -11.23 -6.55
C SER A 280 -24.80 -12.71 -6.21
N VAL A 281 -25.27 -13.02 -5.01
CA VAL A 281 -25.49 -14.40 -4.55
C VAL A 281 -26.99 -14.70 -4.53
N ASP A 282 -27.38 -15.76 -5.25
CA ASP A 282 -28.72 -16.33 -5.20
C ASP A 282 -28.69 -17.62 -4.37
N LEU A 283 -29.01 -17.50 -3.07
CA LEU A 283 -28.90 -18.60 -2.10
C LEU A 283 -29.95 -19.71 -2.28
N ASP A 284 -31.10 -19.38 -2.86
CA ASP A 284 -32.23 -20.31 -3.01
C ASP A 284 -32.57 -20.65 -4.47
N GLY A 285 -31.91 -19.99 -5.42
CA GLY A 285 -32.14 -20.20 -6.86
C GLY A 285 -33.48 -19.64 -7.35
N ALA A 286 -34.22 -18.93 -6.48
CA ALA A 286 -35.60 -18.55 -6.70
C ALA A 286 -35.76 -17.07 -7.04
N ARG A 287 -34.70 -16.25 -6.95
CA ARG A 287 -34.76 -14.80 -7.22
C ARG A 287 -34.91 -14.45 -8.71
N PHE A 288 -34.71 -15.40 -9.64
CA PHE A 288 -34.85 -15.16 -11.09
C PHE A 288 -35.59 -16.28 -11.86
N PRO A 289 -36.85 -16.62 -11.54
CA PRO A 289 -37.52 -17.77 -12.14
C PRO A 289 -37.90 -17.51 -13.61
N GLY A 290 -37.12 -18.07 -14.54
CA GLY A 290 -37.45 -18.17 -15.97
C GLY A 290 -37.21 -16.90 -16.79
N ALA A 291 -36.42 -17.06 -17.86
CA ALA A 291 -36.62 -16.31 -19.08
C ALA A 291 -37.56 -17.10 -20.00
#